data_AF-A0A0D6KSL6-F1
#
_entry.id   AF-A0A0D6KSL6-F1
#
_cell.length_a   1.000
_cell.length_b   1.000
_cell.length_c   1.000
_cell.angle_alpha   90.00
_cell.angle_beta   90.00
_cell.angle_gamma   90.00
#
_symmetry.space_group_name_H-M   'P 1'
#
loop_
_entity.id
_entity.type
_entity.pdbx_description
1 polymer ?
#
loop_
_entity_poly.entity_id
_entity_poly.type
_entity_poly.pdbx_seq_one_letter_code
_entity_poly.pdbx_strand_id
1 'polypeptide(L)'
;MTSSTAARQLGFEPFASTAPTELRASSDVPAVIHAAYRQVFGNDHVMQSERLTSAESLLQQGNISVRDFVRLLAQSELYRQKFFYSTPQVRFIELNYKHLLGRAPYDESEISYHVNLYTEKGYEAEINSYIDSAEYQESFGEAIVPHYRGFETQPGQKTVGFNRMFQIYRGYANSDRSQGKNKSAWLTQDLALNLASNIQTPNFGKGLTGVVAGDRGQLYRVRVIQADRGRTTQIRRSIQEYLVSYDQLSPTLQRLNQRGSRVVNISPA
;
A
#
# COMPACT_ATOMS: atom_id res chain seq x y z
N MET A 1 7.09 14.06 -13.70
CA MET A 1 8.05 13.92 -12.59
C MET A 1 7.48 14.60 -11.36
N THR A 2 7.11 13.85 -10.33
CA THR A 2 6.71 14.41 -9.03
C THR A 2 7.91 15.10 -8.38
N SER A 3 7.74 16.26 -7.75
CA SER A 3 8.86 16.90 -7.05
C SER A 3 9.38 16.00 -5.91
N SER A 4 10.70 15.97 -5.68
CA SER A 4 11.33 15.23 -4.57
C SER A 4 10.70 15.61 -3.21
N THR A 5 10.27 16.86 -3.05
CA THR A 5 9.56 17.34 -1.85
C THR A 5 8.19 16.70 -1.65
N ALA A 6 7.39 16.55 -2.71
CA ALA A 6 6.09 15.89 -2.62
C ALA A 6 6.24 14.38 -2.36
N ALA A 7 7.22 13.74 -3.01
CA ALA A 7 7.53 12.32 -2.79
C ALA A 7 7.99 12.03 -1.36
N ARG A 8 8.75 12.95 -0.74
CA ARG A 8 9.12 12.90 0.69
C ARG A 8 7.91 12.95 1.61
N GLN A 9 7.01 13.91 1.39
CA GLN A 9 5.81 14.08 2.21
C GLN A 9 4.89 12.86 2.15
N LEU A 10 4.77 12.27 0.96
CA LEU A 10 3.99 11.06 0.71
C LEU A 10 4.72 9.76 1.10
N GLY A 11 6.02 9.84 1.37
CA GLY A 11 6.83 8.75 1.89
C GLY A 11 7.29 7.71 0.88
N PHE A 12 7.29 8.03 -0.43
CA PHE A 12 7.78 7.16 -1.49
C PHE A 12 9.06 7.67 -2.19
N GLU A 13 9.72 8.70 -1.65
CA GLU A 13 10.96 9.27 -2.20
C GLU A 13 12.00 8.21 -2.62
N PRO A 14 12.32 7.16 -1.82
CA PRO A 14 13.37 6.22 -2.21
C PRO A 14 13.10 5.51 -3.54
N PHE A 15 11.82 5.31 -3.88
CA PHE A 15 11.43 4.71 -5.15
C PHE A 15 11.44 5.71 -6.31
N ALA A 16 11.25 7.00 -6.02
CA ALA A 16 11.34 8.05 -7.04
C ALA A 16 12.78 8.48 -7.35
N SER A 17 13.72 8.30 -6.41
CA SER A 17 15.12 8.71 -6.59
C SER A 17 16.05 7.59 -7.08
N THR A 18 15.64 6.33 -6.92
CA THR A 18 16.48 5.17 -7.22
C THR A 18 16.06 4.55 -8.54
N ALA A 19 17.01 4.30 -9.43
CA ALA A 19 16.73 3.59 -10.69
C ALA A 19 16.28 2.15 -10.41
N PRO A 20 15.46 1.54 -11.30
CA PRO A 20 15.07 0.14 -11.16
C PRO A 20 16.28 -0.80 -11.09
N THR A 21 16.22 -1.80 -10.20
CA THR A 21 17.26 -2.82 -10.08
C THR A 21 17.12 -3.84 -11.21
N GLU A 22 18.10 -3.90 -12.08
CA GLU A 22 18.15 -4.78 -13.25
C GLU A 22 19.37 -5.71 -13.19
N LEU A 23 19.22 -6.94 -13.68
CA LEU A 23 20.30 -7.90 -13.77
C LEU A 23 21.06 -7.71 -15.10
N ARG A 24 22.20 -7.00 -15.06
CA ARG A 24 23.09 -6.81 -16.23
C ARG A 24 24.36 -7.65 -16.12
N ALA A 25 25.00 -7.63 -14.96
CA ALA A 25 26.22 -8.38 -14.69
C ALA A 25 26.03 -9.38 -13.54
N SER A 26 26.91 -10.38 -13.47
CA SER A 26 26.89 -11.38 -12.40
C SER A 26 27.17 -10.77 -11.01
N SER A 27 27.87 -9.63 -10.94
CA SER A 27 28.08 -8.87 -9.71
C SER A 27 26.79 -8.31 -9.10
N ASP A 28 25.76 -8.12 -9.92
CA ASP A 28 24.50 -7.49 -9.49
C ASP A 28 23.52 -8.50 -8.89
N VAL A 29 23.79 -9.81 -9.07
CA VAL A 29 22.91 -10.90 -8.60
C VAL A 29 22.56 -10.77 -7.11
N PRO A 30 23.49 -10.50 -6.18
CA PRO A 30 23.14 -10.36 -4.76
C PRO A 30 22.19 -9.18 -4.49
N ALA A 31 22.37 -8.06 -5.21
CA ALA A 31 21.52 -6.88 -5.09
C ALA A 31 20.11 -7.16 -5.66
N VAL A 32 20.03 -7.85 -6.79
CA VAL A 32 18.78 -8.32 -7.41
C VAL A 32 18.03 -9.26 -6.48
N ILE A 33 18.71 -10.24 -5.88
CA ILE A 33 18.11 -11.16 -4.90
C ILE A 33 17.52 -10.36 -3.74
N HIS A 34 18.30 -9.46 -3.13
CA HIS A 34 17.83 -8.67 -1.99
C HIS A 34 16.63 -7.79 -2.36
N ALA A 35 16.68 -7.12 -3.51
CA ALA A 35 15.59 -6.28 -4.00
C ALA A 35 14.32 -7.10 -4.28
N ALA A 36 14.44 -8.30 -4.88
CA ALA A 36 13.32 -9.18 -5.17
C ALA A 36 12.65 -9.70 -3.90
N TYR A 37 13.42 -10.17 -2.91
CA TYR A 37 12.86 -10.53 -1.60
C TYR A 37 12.12 -9.34 -0.98
N ARG A 38 12.74 -8.16 -0.98
CA ARG A 38 12.14 -6.99 -0.38
C ARG A 38 10.84 -6.57 -1.05
N GLN A 39 10.78 -6.62 -2.37
CA GLN A 39 9.59 -6.27 -3.14
C GLN A 39 8.48 -7.32 -2.95
N VAL A 40 8.78 -8.58 -3.24
CA VAL A 40 7.79 -9.67 -3.25
C VAL A 40 7.25 -9.89 -1.84
N PHE A 41 8.09 -9.81 -0.80
CA PHE A 41 7.63 -9.95 0.59
C PHE A 41 7.18 -8.64 1.23
N GLY A 42 6.99 -7.56 0.47
CA GLY A 42 6.39 -6.33 1.01
C GLY A 42 7.19 -5.71 2.15
N ASN A 43 8.52 -5.74 2.04
CA ASN A 43 9.47 -5.30 3.07
C ASN A 43 9.33 -6.04 4.41
N ASP A 44 8.77 -7.26 4.41
CA ASP A 44 8.78 -8.14 5.57
C ASP A 44 10.18 -8.75 5.80
N HIS A 45 10.46 -9.09 7.05
CA HIS A 45 11.74 -9.71 7.40
C HIS A 45 11.72 -11.20 7.02
N VAL A 46 12.70 -11.59 6.18
CA VAL A 46 12.97 -12.98 5.83
C VAL A 46 14.27 -13.37 6.52
N MET A 47 14.19 -14.32 7.46
CA MET A 47 15.37 -14.77 8.21
C MET A 47 16.23 -15.69 7.35
N GLN A 48 17.51 -15.83 7.70
CA GLN A 48 18.45 -16.65 6.92
C GLN A 48 17.99 -18.12 6.77
N SER A 49 17.31 -18.66 7.78
CA SER A 49 16.74 -20.02 7.76
C SER A 49 15.54 -20.17 6.82
N GLU A 50 14.88 -19.08 6.48
CA GLU A 50 13.66 -19.05 5.67
C GLU A 50 13.97 -18.79 4.18
N ARG A 51 15.22 -18.43 3.85
CA ARG A 51 15.63 -18.11 2.48
C ARG A 51 15.57 -19.33 1.57
N LEU A 52 15.13 -19.11 0.34
CA LEU A 52 15.00 -20.11 -0.71
C LEU A 52 16.33 -20.27 -1.44
N THR A 53 17.28 -20.95 -0.81
CA THR A 53 18.66 -21.11 -1.31
C THR A 53 18.74 -21.81 -2.67
N SER A 54 17.81 -22.73 -2.96
CA SER A 54 17.71 -23.41 -4.26
C SER A 54 17.38 -22.43 -5.39
N ALA A 55 16.37 -21.58 -5.21
CA ALA A 55 15.99 -20.56 -6.19
C ALA A 55 17.09 -19.51 -6.38
N GLU A 56 17.77 -19.11 -5.29
CA GLU A 56 18.91 -18.20 -5.36
C GLU A 56 20.07 -18.78 -6.18
N SER A 57 20.37 -20.06 -5.99
CA SER A 57 21.44 -20.75 -6.72
C SER A 57 21.13 -20.84 -8.22
N LEU A 58 19.87 -21.11 -8.59
CA LEU A 58 19.43 -21.13 -9.98
C LEU A 58 19.61 -19.76 -10.66
N LEU A 59 19.29 -18.68 -9.96
CA LEU A 59 19.48 -17.32 -10.48
C LEU A 59 20.97 -16.97 -10.61
N GLN A 60 21.80 -17.36 -9.63
CA GLN A 60 23.25 -17.14 -9.67
C GLN A 60 23.93 -17.86 -10.84
N GLN A 61 23.45 -19.05 -11.19
CA GLN A 61 23.94 -19.81 -12.34
C GLN A 61 23.41 -19.29 -13.68
N GLY A 62 22.40 -18.41 -13.67
CA GLY A 62 21.73 -17.93 -14.88
C GLY A 62 20.80 -18.94 -15.53
N ASN A 63 20.37 -19.97 -14.79
CA ASN A 63 19.43 -20.99 -15.30
C ASN A 63 17.99 -20.48 -15.38
N ILE A 64 17.67 -19.44 -14.60
CA ILE A 64 16.36 -18.80 -14.54
C ILE A 64 16.50 -17.29 -14.72
N SER A 65 15.47 -16.65 -15.26
CA SER A 65 15.38 -15.19 -15.35
C SER A 65 15.00 -14.55 -14.01
N VAL A 66 15.07 -13.22 -13.91
CA VAL A 66 14.57 -12.49 -12.73
C VAL A 66 13.06 -12.66 -12.60
N ARG A 67 12.34 -12.69 -13.72
CA ARG A 67 10.90 -13.00 -13.75
C ARG A 67 10.60 -14.37 -13.16
N ASP A 68 11.33 -15.39 -13.60
CA ASP A 68 11.14 -16.76 -13.10
C ASP A 68 11.52 -16.88 -11.62
N PHE A 69 12.56 -16.15 -11.19
CA PHE A 69 12.91 -16.06 -9.77
C PHE A 69 11.78 -15.44 -8.95
N VAL A 70 11.19 -14.34 -9.40
CA VAL A 70 9.99 -13.73 -8.76
C VAL A 70 8.82 -14.72 -8.72
N ARG A 71 8.61 -15.49 -9.80
CA ARG A 71 7.59 -16.56 -9.83
C ARG A 71 7.84 -17.61 -8.74
N LEU A 72 9.07 -18.09 -8.61
CA LEU A 72 9.45 -19.06 -7.57
C LEU A 72 9.27 -18.49 -6.15
N LEU A 73 9.61 -17.21 -5.92
CA LEU A 73 9.37 -16.55 -4.64
C LEU A 73 7.88 -16.49 -4.32
N ALA A 74 7.05 -16.07 -5.28
CA ALA A 74 5.61 -15.93 -5.11
C ALA A 74 4.89 -17.28 -4.95
N GLN A 75 5.37 -18.35 -5.60
CA GLN A 75 4.81 -19.69 -5.46
C GLN A 75 5.28 -20.44 -4.20
N SER A 76 6.27 -19.89 -3.50
CA SER A 76 6.86 -20.54 -2.32
C SER A 76 5.87 -20.69 -1.18
N GLU A 77 6.07 -21.75 -0.38
CA GLU A 77 5.29 -21.97 0.84
C GLU A 77 5.45 -20.82 1.85
N LEU A 78 6.62 -20.16 1.85
CA LEU A 78 6.87 -18.98 2.68
C LEU A 78 5.93 -17.82 2.31
N TYR A 79 5.75 -17.55 1.01
CA TYR A 79 4.83 -16.51 0.55
C TYR A 79 3.38 -16.87 0.89
N ARG A 80 3.00 -18.13 0.73
CA ARG A 80 1.68 -18.64 1.10
C ARG A 80 1.39 -18.47 2.59
N GLN A 81 2.34 -18.81 3.46
CA GLN A 81 2.20 -18.62 4.90
C GLN A 81 2.08 -17.15 5.31
N LYS A 82 2.84 -16.27 4.66
CA LYS A 82 2.85 -14.85 5.00
C LYS A 82 1.58 -14.13 4.52
N PHE A 83 1.10 -14.38 3.31
CA PHE A 83 0.04 -13.57 2.69
C PHE A 83 -1.22 -14.35 2.32
N PHE A 84 -1.13 -15.63 1.98
CA PHE A 84 -2.29 -16.40 1.52
C PHE A 84 -3.12 -16.94 2.69
N TYR A 85 -2.51 -17.71 3.60
CA TYR A 85 -3.26 -18.33 4.72
C TYR A 85 -3.71 -17.31 5.78
N SER A 86 -3.02 -16.18 5.89
CA SER A 86 -3.24 -15.19 6.94
C SER A 86 -4.24 -14.09 6.57
N THR A 87 -4.58 -13.95 5.28
CA THR A 87 -5.41 -12.84 4.78
C THR A 87 -6.63 -13.33 3.98
N PRO A 88 -7.72 -12.53 3.93
CA PRO A 88 -8.84 -12.83 3.03
C PRO A 88 -8.43 -12.73 1.56
N GLN A 89 -9.11 -13.47 0.68
CA GLN A 89 -8.78 -13.54 -0.76
C GLN A 89 -8.67 -12.17 -1.45
N VAL A 90 -9.59 -11.23 -1.16
CA VAL A 90 -9.55 -9.87 -1.72
C VAL A 90 -8.27 -9.13 -1.30
N ARG A 91 -7.86 -9.28 -0.03
CA ARG A 91 -6.63 -8.67 0.48
C ARG A 91 -5.40 -9.33 -0.14
N PHE A 92 -5.44 -10.64 -0.34
CA PHE A 92 -4.39 -11.37 -1.01
C PHE A 92 -4.17 -10.85 -2.44
N ILE A 93 -5.26 -10.65 -3.20
CA ILE A 93 -5.21 -10.09 -4.55
C ILE A 93 -4.65 -8.65 -4.53
N GLU A 94 -5.12 -7.79 -3.61
CA GLU A 94 -4.56 -6.43 -3.43
C GLU A 94 -3.04 -6.46 -3.21
N LEU A 95 -2.56 -7.39 -2.40
CA LEU A 95 -1.14 -7.57 -2.12
C LEU A 95 -0.39 -8.11 -3.34
N ASN A 96 -0.95 -9.06 -4.10
CA ASN A 96 -0.34 -9.57 -5.33
C ASN A 96 -0.15 -8.47 -6.38
N TYR A 97 -1.15 -7.60 -6.58
CA TYR A 97 -1.02 -6.41 -7.43
C TYR A 97 0.13 -5.50 -6.97
N LYS A 98 0.28 -5.32 -5.66
CA LYS A 98 1.35 -4.52 -5.09
C LYS A 98 2.73 -5.18 -5.27
N HIS A 99 2.85 -6.47 -4.96
CA HIS A 99 4.12 -7.20 -4.94
C HIS A 99 4.64 -7.49 -6.35
N LEU A 100 3.77 -7.97 -7.24
CA LEU A 100 4.13 -8.48 -8.56
C LEU A 100 4.03 -7.41 -9.65
N LEU A 101 2.98 -6.59 -9.63
CA LEU A 101 2.74 -5.55 -10.65
C LEU A 101 3.13 -4.13 -10.19
N GLY A 102 3.42 -3.94 -8.90
CA GLY A 102 3.87 -2.64 -8.39
C GLY A 102 2.79 -1.55 -8.44
N ARG A 103 1.50 -1.92 -8.45
CA ARG A 103 0.37 -0.97 -8.49
C ARG A 103 -0.79 -1.44 -7.61
N ALA A 104 -1.81 -0.61 -7.46
CA ALA A 104 -3.09 -1.00 -6.87
C ALA A 104 -4.09 -1.44 -7.98
N PRO A 105 -5.09 -2.28 -7.65
CA PRO A 105 -6.17 -2.58 -8.56
C PRO A 105 -6.99 -1.32 -8.91
N TYR A 106 -7.34 -1.20 -10.19
CA TYR A 106 -8.09 -0.10 -10.78
C TYR A 106 -9.60 -0.36 -10.77
N ASP A 107 -10.05 -1.61 -10.85
CA ASP A 107 -11.47 -1.95 -10.92
C ASP A 107 -11.80 -3.20 -10.11
N GLU A 108 -13.05 -3.33 -9.70
CA GLU A 108 -13.55 -4.56 -9.07
C GLU A 108 -13.50 -5.76 -10.03
N SER A 109 -13.56 -5.51 -11.35
CA SER A 109 -13.45 -6.57 -12.36
C SER A 109 -12.12 -7.32 -12.27
N GLU A 110 -11.02 -6.62 -11.95
CA GLU A 110 -9.70 -7.23 -11.75
C GLU A 110 -9.72 -8.20 -10.57
N ILE A 111 -10.35 -7.80 -9.46
CA ILE A 111 -10.50 -8.67 -8.28
C ILE A 111 -11.35 -9.89 -8.61
N SER A 112 -12.51 -9.67 -9.23
CA SER A 112 -13.42 -10.77 -9.60
C SER A 112 -12.75 -11.78 -10.54
N TYR A 113 -11.93 -11.30 -11.47
CA TYR A 113 -11.17 -12.15 -12.40
C TYR A 113 -10.22 -13.09 -11.65
N HIS A 114 -9.41 -12.56 -10.73
CA HIS A 114 -8.45 -13.40 -9.98
C HIS A 114 -9.15 -14.33 -8.96
N VAL A 115 -10.28 -13.91 -8.37
CA VAL A 115 -11.09 -14.79 -7.52
C VAL A 115 -11.61 -16.00 -8.32
N ASN A 116 -12.16 -15.76 -9.51
CA ASN A 116 -12.66 -16.83 -10.37
C ASN A 116 -11.53 -17.74 -10.83
N LEU A 117 -10.40 -17.16 -11.26
CA LEU A 117 -9.24 -17.90 -11.72
C LEU A 117 -8.68 -18.83 -10.63
N TYR A 118 -8.57 -18.33 -9.40
CA TYR A 118 -8.16 -19.15 -8.26
C TYR A 118 -9.16 -20.29 -8.00
N THR A 119 -10.46 -20.01 -8.07
CA THR A 119 -11.51 -21.01 -7.84
C THR A 119 -11.49 -22.12 -8.90
N GLU A 120 -11.19 -21.78 -10.15
CA GLU A 120 -11.19 -22.72 -11.28
C GLU A 120 -9.88 -23.50 -11.41
N LYS A 121 -8.73 -22.83 -11.23
CA LYS A 121 -7.40 -23.36 -11.60
C LYS A 121 -6.41 -23.43 -10.44
N GLY A 122 -6.80 -22.95 -9.26
CA GLY A 122 -5.98 -22.99 -8.06
C GLY A 122 -4.91 -21.90 -7.99
N TYR A 123 -4.06 -22.03 -6.98
CA TYR A 123 -3.10 -21.02 -6.55
C TYR A 123 -2.00 -20.70 -7.57
N GLU A 124 -1.39 -21.73 -8.17
CA GLU A 124 -0.27 -21.54 -9.10
C GLU A 124 -0.71 -20.79 -10.36
N ALA A 125 -1.90 -21.12 -10.88
CA ALA A 125 -2.49 -20.44 -12.02
C ALA A 125 -2.81 -18.96 -11.70
N GLU A 126 -3.27 -18.67 -10.47
CA GLU A 126 -3.49 -17.30 -10.03
C GLU A 126 -2.18 -16.49 -10.03
N ILE A 127 -1.11 -17.01 -9.41
CA ILE A 127 0.20 -16.32 -9.39
C ILE A 127 0.75 -16.13 -10.80
N ASN A 128 0.68 -17.17 -11.63
CA ASN A 128 1.18 -17.12 -13.01
C ASN A 128 0.42 -16.08 -13.83
N SER A 129 -0.87 -15.86 -13.58
CA SER A 129 -1.65 -14.87 -14.33
C SER A 129 -1.13 -13.43 -14.20
N TYR A 130 -0.51 -13.07 -13.07
CA TYR A 130 0.10 -11.76 -12.92
C TYR A 130 1.42 -11.66 -13.70
N ILE A 131 2.26 -12.70 -13.63
CA ILE A 131 3.62 -12.71 -14.15
C ILE A 131 3.64 -12.93 -15.67
N ASP A 132 2.72 -13.74 -16.18
CA ASP A 132 2.59 -14.05 -17.61
C ASP A 132 1.73 -13.00 -18.35
N SER A 133 1.29 -11.95 -17.64
CA SER A 133 0.53 -10.85 -18.24
C SER A 133 1.41 -9.99 -19.16
N ALA A 134 0.82 -9.47 -20.23
CA ALA A 134 1.47 -8.48 -21.09
C ALA A 134 1.91 -7.24 -20.29
N GLU A 135 1.13 -6.87 -19.27
CA GLU A 135 1.45 -5.77 -18.37
C GLU A 135 2.79 -5.96 -17.64
N TYR A 136 3.05 -7.17 -17.13
CA TYR A 136 4.33 -7.49 -16.48
C TYR A 136 5.47 -7.43 -17.49
N GLN A 137 5.28 -8.02 -18.68
CA GLN A 137 6.30 -8.07 -19.72
C GLN A 137 6.69 -6.67 -20.22
N GLU A 138 5.71 -5.80 -20.46
CA GLU A 138 5.94 -4.42 -20.93
C GLU A 138 6.61 -3.55 -19.86
N SER A 139 6.36 -3.82 -18.58
CA SER A 139 6.86 -3.00 -17.48
C SER A 139 8.25 -3.41 -16.98
N PHE A 140 8.49 -4.71 -16.87
CA PHE A 140 9.69 -5.25 -16.21
C PHE A 140 10.51 -6.17 -17.14
N GLY A 141 9.87 -6.80 -18.12
CA GLY A 141 10.51 -7.83 -18.94
C GLY A 141 11.04 -8.99 -18.10
N GLU A 142 12.22 -9.51 -18.48
CA GLU A 142 12.80 -10.72 -17.86
C GLU A 142 13.89 -10.42 -16.82
N ALA A 143 14.47 -9.22 -16.85
CA ALA A 143 15.72 -8.89 -16.14
C ALA A 143 15.54 -7.83 -15.05
N ILE A 144 14.40 -7.14 -14.99
CA ILE A 144 14.16 -6.06 -14.03
C ILE A 144 13.34 -6.60 -12.86
N VAL A 145 13.75 -6.27 -11.63
CA VAL A 145 12.97 -6.59 -10.44
C VAL A 145 11.71 -5.71 -10.42
N PRO A 146 10.52 -6.29 -10.12
CA PRO A 146 9.32 -5.49 -9.96
C PRO A 146 9.53 -4.35 -8.96
N HIS A 147 8.97 -3.19 -9.25
CA HIS A 147 9.07 -2.01 -8.40
C HIS A 147 7.76 -1.24 -8.41
N TYR A 148 7.56 -0.38 -7.43
CA TYR A 148 6.33 0.40 -7.33
C TYR A 148 6.25 1.44 -8.45
N ARG A 149 5.33 1.19 -9.38
CA ARG A 149 5.07 2.04 -10.53
C ARG A 149 3.75 2.81 -10.43
N GLY A 150 2.88 2.43 -9.48
CA GLY A 150 1.60 3.10 -9.24
C GLY A 150 1.69 4.58 -8.78
N PHE A 151 2.90 5.07 -8.48
CA PHE A 151 3.15 6.49 -8.16
C PHE A 151 3.46 7.35 -9.39
N GLU A 152 3.81 6.70 -10.50
CA GLU A 152 4.09 7.36 -11.77
C GLU A 152 2.82 7.43 -12.62
N THR A 153 2.85 8.30 -13.63
CA THR A 153 1.77 8.42 -14.62
C THR A 153 2.11 7.61 -15.84
N GLN A 154 1.32 6.58 -16.14
CA GLN A 154 1.52 5.71 -17.30
C GLN A 154 0.36 5.84 -18.31
N PRO A 155 0.63 5.60 -19.60
CA PRO A 155 -0.45 5.49 -20.60
C PRO A 155 -1.45 4.41 -20.18
N GLY A 156 -2.75 4.72 -20.23
CA GLY A 156 -3.82 3.78 -19.88
C GLY A 156 -4.10 3.60 -18.38
N GLN A 157 -3.32 4.23 -17.49
CA GLN A 157 -3.54 4.17 -16.05
C GLN A 157 -4.72 5.04 -15.59
N LYS A 158 -5.58 4.50 -14.72
CA LYS A 158 -6.61 5.30 -14.03
C LYS A 158 -5.99 6.15 -12.94
N THR A 159 -6.35 7.44 -12.90
CA THR A 159 -5.89 8.37 -11.85
C THR A 159 -6.22 7.89 -10.43
N VAL A 160 -7.34 7.18 -10.28
CA VAL A 160 -7.77 6.60 -8.99
C VAL A 160 -6.73 5.61 -8.42
N GLY A 161 -5.96 4.95 -9.29
CA GLY A 161 -4.90 4.02 -8.88
C GLY A 161 -3.83 4.67 -8.01
N PHE A 162 -3.48 5.94 -8.27
CA PHE A 162 -2.51 6.67 -7.45
C PHE A 162 -3.00 6.80 -6.00
N ASN A 163 -4.27 7.20 -5.81
CA ASN A 163 -4.85 7.33 -4.48
C ASN A 163 -4.94 5.97 -3.77
N ARG A 164 -5.34 4.92 -4.49
CA ARG A 164 -5.47 3.56 -3.94
C ARG A 164 -4.13 2.96 -3.56
N MET A 165 -3.07 3.32 -4.28
CA MET A 165 -1.71 2.92 -3.94
C MET A 165 -1.33 3.37 -2.53
N PHE A 166 -1.70 4.59 -2.12
CA PHE A 166 -1.48 5.07 -0.73
C PHE A 166 -2.34 4.39 0.32
N GLN A 167 -3.37 3.65 -0.08
CA GLN A 167 -4.03 2.76 0.88
C GLN A 167 -3.09 1.62 1.20
N ILE A 168 -2.61 0.86 0.20
CA ILE A 168 -1.83 -0.39 0.37
C ILE A 168 -0.36 -0.11 0.73
N TYR A 169 0.25 0.92 0.17
CA TYR A 169 1.60 1.36 0.50
C TYR A 169 1.58 2.43 1.59
N ARG A 170 2.34 2.19 2.66
CA ARG A 170 2.33 2.99 3.89
C ARG A 170 3.74 3.40 4.31
N GLY A 171 4.55 3.82 3.34
CA GLY A 171 5.91 4.32 3.55
C GLY A 171 6.98 3.23 3.50
N TYR A 172 8.23 3.67 3.34
CA TYR A 172 9.38 2.81 3.06
C TYR A 172 9.79 1.87 4.21
N ALA A 173 9.57 2.30 5.45
CA ALA A 173 9.94 1.55 6.65
C ALA A 173 8.84 0.61 7.16
N ASN A 174 7.70 0.53 6.46
CA ASN A 174 6.61 -0.33 6.85
C ASN A 174 6.71 -1.69 6.15
N SER A 175 6.24 -2.76 6.80
CA SER A 175 5.99 -4.03 6.14
C SER A 175 4.50 -4.25 5.96
N ASP A 176 4.13 -5.11 5.01
CA ASP A 176 2.72 -5.45 4.82
C ASP A 176 2.15 -6.24 5.99
N ARG A 177 3.00 -6.90 6.80
CA ARG A 177 2.58 -7.63 8.01
C ARG A 177 2.51 -6.79 9.28
N SER A 178 3.20 -5.65 9.36
CA SER A 178 3.13 -4.75 10.52
C SER A 178 1.90 -3.84 10.52
N GLN A 179 1.15 -3.81 9.42
CA GLN A 179 -0.06 -2.99 9.30
C GLN A 179 -1.19 -3.59 10.15
N GLY A 180 -1.64 -2.90 11.20
CA GLY A 180 -2.66 -3.40 12.15
C GLY A 180 -4.03 -3.79 11.56
N LYS A 181 -4.24 -3.62 10.25
CA LYS A 181 -5.46 -3.98 9.50
C LYS A 181 -5.29 -5.20 8.58
N ASN A 182 -4.30 -6.06 8.79
CA ASN A 182 -4.04 -7.21 7.90
C ASN A 182 -5.14 -8.26 7.82
N LYS A 183 -6.17 -8.16 8.66
CA LYS A 183 -7.32 -9.06 8.67
C LYS A 183 -8.46 -8.64 7.72
N SER A 184 -8.38 -7.47 7.08
CA SER A 184 -9.41 -7.01 6.13
C SER A 184 -8.81 -6.37 4.89
N ALA A 185 -9.50 -6.52 3.76
CA ALA A 185 -9.15 -5.84 2.51
C ALA A 185 -9.39 -4.32 2.63
N TRP A 186 -8.51 -3.53 2.04
CA TRP A 186 -8.45 -2.08 2.27
C TRP A 186 -9.21 -1.28 1.22
N LEU A 187 -9.32 -1.82 0.02
CA LEU A 187 -9.92 -1.17 -1.13
C LEU A 187 -11.32 -1.70 -1.45
N THR A 188 -11.81 -2.73 -0.77
CA THR A 188 -13.11 -3.39 -1.06
C THR A 188 -14.25 -2.39 -1.31
N GLN A 189 -14.44 -1.42 -0.40
CA GLN A 189 -15.52 -0.44 -0.53
C GLN A 189 -15.29 0.52 -1.70
N ASP A 190 -14.04 0.96 -1.87
CA ASP A 190 -13.63 1.94 -2.88
C ASP A 190 -13.68 1.33 -4.29
N LEU A 191 -13.42 0.02 -4.42
CA LEU A 191 -13.52 -0.72 -5.68
C LEU A 191 -14.97 -1.04 -6.02
N ALA A 192 -15.73 -1.55 -5.05
CA ALA A 192 -17.14 -1.88 -5.25
C ALA A 192 -18.00 -0.67 -5.64
N LEU A 193 -17.70 0.51 -5.08
CA LEU A 193 -18.39 1.76 -5.42
C LEU A 193 -17.69 2.59 -6.50
N ASN A 194 -16.56 2.12 -7.01
CA ASN A 194 -15.67 2.88 -7.90
C ASN A 194 -15.37 4.30 -7.39
N LEU A 195 -15.14 4.43 -6.09
CA LEU A 195 -14.78 5.68 -5.44
C LEU A 195 -13.27 5.88 -5.43
N ALA A 196 -12.87 7.14 -5.37
CA ALA A 196 -11.49 7.51 -5.12
C ALA A 196 -11.20 7.47 -3.62
N SER A 197 -10.12 6.78 -3.25
CA SER A 197 -9.64 6.75 -1.87
C SER A 197 -9.01 8.11 -1.50
N ASN A 198 -9.05 8.46 -0.23
CA ASN A 198 -8.36 9.66 0.26
C ASN A 198 -6.88 9.35 0.51
N ILE A 199 -5.96 10.20 0.07
CA ILE A 199 -4.53 10.02 0.34
C ILE A 199 -4.26 10.29 1.82
N GLN A 200 -3.56 9.36 2.48
CA GLN A 200 -3.18 9.44 3.88
C GLN A 200 -1.67 9.28 3.98
N THR A 201 -0.98 10.23 4.60
CA THR A 201 0.47 10.10 4.80
C THR A 201 0.82 8.95 5.72
N PRO A 202 2.00 8.34 5.54
CA PRO A 202 2.48 7.26 6.41
C PRO A 202 2.70 7.69 7.87
N ASN A 203 3.01 8.97 8.12
CA ASN A 203 2.94 9.53 9.46
C ASN A 203 1.48 9.64 9.89
N PHE A 204 1.01 8.70 10.70
CA PHE A 204 -0.30 8.74 11.36
C PHE A 204 -0.51 10.12 12.01
N GLY A 205 -1.27 11.00 11.37
CA GLY A 205 -1.39 12.39 11.83
C GLY A 205 -1.56 13.39 10.69
N LYS A 206 -0.59 13.40 9.78
CA LYS A 206 -0.35 14.46 8.79
C LYS A 206 -1.07 14.23 7.47
N GLY A 207 -2.39 14.13 7.49
CA GLY A 207 -3.16 14.17 6.23
C GLY A 207 -2.65 15.32 5.36
N LEU A 208 -2.27 15.05 4.11
CA LEU A 208 -1.74 16.09 3.21
C LEU A 208 -2.79 17.18 3.12
N THR A 209 -2.49 18.28 3.77
CA THR A 209 -3.37 19.43 3.82
C THR A 209 -3.26 20.10 2.46
N GLY A 210 -4.30 20.00 1.65
CA GLY A 210 -4.45 20.91 0.51
C GLY A 210 -4.48 22.38 0.96
N VAL A 211 -4.86 23.28 0.06
CA VAL A 211 -4.96 24.75 0.29
C VAL A 211 -5.99 25.14 1.39
N VAL A 212 -6.53 24.18 2.13
CA VAL A 212 -7.46 24.36 3.26
C VAL A 212 -6.72 24.75 4.56
N ALA A 213 -5.40 24.60 4.60
CA ALA A 213 -4.62 25.25 5.65
C ALA A 213 -4.76 26.76 5.44
N GLY A 214 -5.36 27.45 6.42
CA GLY A 214 -5.53 28.91 6.39
C GLY A 214 -4.20 29.64 6.24
N ASP A 215 -4.19 30.96 6.40
CA ASP A 215 -3.04 31.82 6.07
C ASP A 215 -1.71 31.39 6.75
N ARG A 216 -1.80 30.67 7.87
CA ARG A 216 -0.67 30.13 8.64
C ARG A 216 -0.23 28.70 8.28
N GLY A 217 -0.87 28.03 7.32
CA GLY A 217 -0.45 26.72 6.82
C GLY A 217 -0.55 25.54 7.81
N GLN A 218 -1.09 25.76 9.02
CA GLN A 218 -1.17 24.76 10.09
C GLN A 218 -2.60 24.29 10.30
N LEU A 219 -2.82 22.97 10.20
CA LEU A 219 -4.03 22.32 10.70
C LEU A 219 -3.76 21.69 12.06
N TYR A 220 -4.81 21.57 12.85
CA TYR A 220 -4.82 20.90 14.14
C TYR A 220 -5.85 19.79 14.11
N ARG A 221 -5.44 18.62 14.61
CA ARG A 221 -6.32 17.50 14.89
C ARG A 221 -6.87 17.66 16.30
N VAL A 222 -8.16 17.94 16.40
CA VAL A 222 -8.88 18.05 17.66
C VAL A 222 -9.63 16.74 17.90
N ARG A 223 -9.16 15.95 18.86
CA ARG A 223 -9.84 14.74 19.33
C ARG A 223 -10.80 15.11 20.45
N VAL A 224 -12.05 14.72 20.30
CA VAL A 224 -13.14 15.10 21.20
C VAL A 224 -13.92 13.86 21.61
N ILE A 225 -14.26 13.78 22.89
CA ILE A 225 -15.25 12.85 23.41
C ILE A 225 -16.59 13.58 23.50
N GLN A 226 -17.61 13.06 22.83
CA GLN A 226 -18.96 13.57 23.02
C GLN A 226 -19.58 12.87 24.23
N ALA A 227 -19.85 13.63 25.29
CA ALA A 227 -20.60 13.13 26.44
C ALA A 227 -22.09 13.13 26.12
N ASP A 228 -22.81 12.16 26.65
CA ASP A 228 -24.27 12.09 26.52
C ASP A 228 -24.93 13.28 27.24
N ARG A 229 -25.96 13.85 26.62
CA ARG A 229 -26.78 14.91 27.20
C ARG A 229 -28.25 14.47 27.16
N GLY A 230 -28.72 13.90 28.27
CA GLY A 230 -30.15 13.65 28.51
C GLY A 230 -30.62 12.22 28.22
N ARG A 231 -31.90 12.07 27.87
CA ARG A 231 -32.60 10.79 27.59
C ARG A 231 -32.62 10.41 26.10
N THR A 232 -31.70 10.91 25.29
CA THR A 232 -31.61 10.56 23.87
C THR A 232 -30.75 9.32 23.67
N THR A 233 -31.16 8.45 22.76
CA THR A 233 -30.52 7.17 22.49
C THR A 233 -29.08 7.32 21.97
N GLN A 234 -28.16 6.71 22.73
CA GLN A 234 -26.83 6.20 22.35
C GLN A 234 -26.08 6.96 21.25
N ILE A 235 -25.09 7.75 21.67
CA ILE A 235 -24.06 8.28 20.77
C ILE A 235 -23.32 7.08 20.11
N ARG A 236 -23.45 6.92 18.79
CA ARG A 236 -22.88 5.79 18.02
C ARG A 236 -21.35 5.73 18.03
N ARG A 237 -20.66 6.85 18.28
CA ARG A 237 -19.19 6.94 18.43
C ARG A 237 -18.83 7.96 19.49
N SER A 238 -18.25 7.50 20.60
CA SER A 238 -17.87 8.37 21.72
C SER A 238 -16.71 9.31 21.38
N ILE A 239 -15.80 8.91 20.49
CA ILE A 239 -14.64 9.70 20.07
C ILE A 239 -14.80 10.15 18.61
N GLN A 240 -14.60 11.44 18.37
CA GLN A 240 -14.57 12.07 17.05
C GLN A 240 -13.28 12.88 16.86
N GLU A 241 -12.78 12.95 15.64
CA GLU A 241 -11.61 13.74 15.26
C GLU A 241 -12.00 14.80 14.23
N TYR A 242 -11.65 16.06 14.51
CA TYR A 242 -11.86 17.19 13.61
C TYR A 242 -10.51 17.72 13.14
N LEU A 243 -10.37 17.98 11.84
CA LEU A 243 -9.25 18.72 11.29
C LEU A 243 -9.67 20.18 11.11
N VAL A 244 -8.98 21.08 11.79
CA VAL A 244 -9.34 22.50 11.85
C VAL A 244 -8.11 23.35 11.60
N SER A 245 -8.22 24.40 10.78
CA SER A 245 -7.14 25.38 10.61
C SER A 245 -6.93 26.19 11.88
N TYR A 246 -5.73 26.77 12.06
CA TYR A 246 -5.44 27.64 13.19
C TYR A 246 -6.52 28.72 13.39
N ASP A 247 -6.95 29.37 12.30
CA ASP A 247 -7.92 30.47 12.33
C ASP A 247 -9.32 30.00 12.79
N GLN A 248 -9.66 28.75 12.50
CA GLN A 248 -10.94 28.14 12.87
C GLN A 248 -10.87 27.36 14.20
N LEU A 249 -9.71 27.27 14.84
CA LEU A 249 -9.52 26.48 16.07
C LEU A 249 -10.35 27.04 17.22
N SER A 250 -10.25 28.34 17.49
CA SER A 250 -11.06 28.98 18.55
C SER A 250 -12.58 28.83 18.33
N PRO A 251 -13.16 29.18 17.17
CA PRO A 251 -14.61 29.05 16.96
C PRO A 251 -15.09 27.60 16.91
N THR A 252 -14.26 26.63 16.54
CA THR A 252 -14.63 25.21 16.62
C THR A 252 -14.61 24.68 18.05
N LEU A 253 -13.61 25.04 18.86
CA LEU A 253 -13.57 24.67 20.29
C LEU A 253 -14.77 25.23 21.05
N GLN A 254 -15.17 26.48 20.78
CA GLN A 254 -16.37 27.08 21.38
C GLN A 254 -17.63 26.31 20.99
N ARG A 255 -17.79 25.98 19.70
CA ARG A 255 -18.92 25.16 19.21
C ARG A 255 -18.95 23.77 19.85
N LEU A 256 -17.80 23.12 20.00
CA LEU A 256 -17.69 21.80 20.63
C LEU A 256 -18.05 21.84 22.12
N ASN A 257 -17.63 22.88 22.83
CA ASN A 257 -17.98 23.10 24.22
C ASN A 257 -19.49 23.36 24.39
N GLN A 258 -20.08 24.20 23.53
CA GLN A 258 -21.54 24.45 23.52
C GLN A 258 -22.34 23.15 23.29
N ARG A 259 -21.84 22.26 22.43
CA ARG A 259 -22.41 20.91 22.19
C ARG A 259 -22.19 19.93 23.36
N GLY A 260 -21.43 20.29 24.38
CA GLY A 260 -21.12 19.42 25.54
C GLY A 260 -20.06 18.38 25.27
N SER A 261 -19.22 18.59 24.25
CA SER A 261 -18.15 17.67 23.92
C SER A 261 -16.87 18.06 24.68
N ARG A 262 -16.19 17.07 25.26
CA ARG A 262 -14.93 17.25 26.00
C ARG A 262 -13.74 17.00 25.08
N VAL A 263 -12.86 18.00 24.96
CA VAL A 263 -11.62 17.86 24.16
C VAL A 263 -10.63 16.98 24.92
N VAL A 264 -10.08 15.99 24.23
CA VAL A 264 -9.11 15.01 24.78
C VAL A 264 -7.69 15.38 24.38
N ASN A 265 -7.48 15.73 23.12
CA ASN A 265 -6.17 16.06 22.59
C ASN A 265 -6.29 17.07 21.45
N ILE A 266 -5.32 17.98 21.38
CA ILE A 266 -5.12 18.87 20.24
C ILE A 266 -3.67 18.67 19.81
N SER A 267 -3.46 18.05 18.65
CA SER A 267 -2.13 17.91 18.07
C SER A 267 -2.05 18.66 16.75
N PRO A 268 -0.91 19.26 16.39
CA PRO A 268 -0.71 19.70 15.01
C PRO A 268 -0.96 18.49 14.10
N ALA A 269 -1.79 18.70 13.08
CA ALA A 269 -2.13 17.67 12.11
C ALA A 269 -0.88 17.30 11.33
#